data_AF-A0A9N9ILJ0-F1
#
_entry.id   AF-A0A9N9ILJ0-F1
#
_cell.length_a   1.000
_cell.length_b   1.000
_cell.length_c   1.000
_cell.angle_alpha   90.00
_cell.angle_beta   90.00
_cell.angle_gamma   90.00
#
_symmetry.space_group_name_H-M   'P 1'
#
loop_
_entity.id
_entity.type
_entity.pdbx_description
1 polymer ?
#
loop_
_entity_poly.entity_id
_entity_poly.type
_entity_poly.pdbx_seq_one_letter_code
_entity_poly.pdbx_strand_id
1 'polypeptide(L)'
;MIIWLKRNYQSSIDSKIKIPSFIGSLFNWRPDAVTIPDKQKYQKHIDFIEVTDLYKEMINHTIKAIIKFVILDLIGEYLRNNKSEIPERSYGLRVLDYLRTGHPFTDIYTFFHCILLIFNLIISISLVWNIDCIIYGMLLKPLLSNSVKEKSKLEESKSFKTKLKEWLIISIFYTKPIMGLPYFSTGPRDLWSKQWHQVLNQAFKELGYLPVRNYFKHNKTLGRVLDYVAFFLLHGILFILLETVENNIVRREKDTKDNFGIK
;
A
#
# COMPACT_ATOMS: atom_id res chain seq x y z
N MET A 1 7.86 11.81 8.03
CA MET A 1 9.19 11.49 8.60
C MET A 1 9.58 12.49 9.65
N ILE A 2 9.67 13.79 9.35
CA ILE A 2 10.21 14.79 10.29
C ILE A 2 9.28 15.06 11.47
N ILE A 3 7.95 15.09 11.28
CA ILE A 3 6.98 15.25 12.38
C ILE A 3 6.88 13.96 13.22
N TRP A 4 6.99 12.79 12.57
CA TRP A 4 7.07 11.48 13.23
C TRP A 4 8.36 11.32 14.03
N LEU A 5 9.51 11.66 13.44
CA LEU A 5 10.81 11.73 14.11
C LEU A 5 10.73 12.73 15.26
N LYS A 6 10.15 13.91 15.08
CA LYS A 6 10.00 14.91 16.13
C LYS A 6 9.13 14.41 17.29
N ARG A 7 7.95 13.83 17.03
CA ARG A 7 7.07 13.27 18.07
C ARG A 7 7.69 12.07 18.78
N ASN A 8 8.38 11.18 18.05
CA ASN A 8 9.06 10.04 18.66
C ASN A 8 10.36 10.45 19.37
N TYR A 9 11.05 11.48 18.90
CA TYR A 9 12.21 12.07 19.55
C TYR A 9 11.79 12.74 20.87
N GLN A 10 10.73 13.56 20.84
CA GLN A 10 10.14 14.14 22.06
C GLN A 10 9.72 13.04 23.05
N SER A 11 9.00 12.01 22.57
CA SER A 11 8.58 10.87 23.42
C SER A 11 9.76 10.06 23.96
N SER A 12 10.84 9.89 23.19
CA SER A 12 12.06 9.19 23.63
C SER A 12 12.83 9.96 24.70
N ILE A 13 12.77 11.30 24.65
CA ILE A 13 13.36 12.18 25.66
C ILE A 13 12.52 12.15 26.93
N ASP A 14 11.19 12.18 26.81
CA ASP A 14 10.28 12.32 27.95
C ASP A 14 10.00 11.01 28.70
N SER A 15 10.17 9.83 28.08
CA SER A 15 9.66 8.56 28.66
C SER A 15 10.64 7.40 28.82
N LYS A 16 11.92 7.49 28.40
CA LYS A 16 12.88 6.35 28.36
C LYS A 16 12.36 5.11 27.60
N ILE A 17 11.30 5.23 26.80
CA ILE A 17 10.73 4.12 26.01
C ILE A 17 11.54 3.98 24.71
N LYS A 18 12.03 2.76 24.42
CA LYS A 18 12.69 2.43 23.15
C LYS A 18 11.79 2.79 21.97
N ILE A 19 12.33 3.59 21.06
CA ILE A 19 11.65 4.01 19.83
C ILE A 19 11.28 2.76 19.02
N PRO A 20 10.00 2.55 18.66
CA PRO A 20 9.64 1.48 17.73
C PRO A 20 10.29 1.75 16.38
N SER A 21 10.84 0.72 15.74
CA SER A 21 11.52 0.85 14.45
C SER A 21 10.62 1.51 13.39
N PHE A 22 11.20 2.03 12.31
CA PHE A 22 10.41 2.55 11.19
C PHE A 22 9.38 1.52 10.67
N ILE A 23 9.77 0.24 10.62
CA ILE A 23 8.87 -0.88 10.33
C ILE A 23 7.79 -0.99 11.43
N GLY A 24 8.20 -0.88 12.70
CA GLY A 24 7.36 -0.61 13.89
C GLY A 24 6.25 0.44 13.69
N SER A 25 6.51 1.48 12.90
CA SER A 25 5.58 2.57 12.61
C SER A 25 4.74 2.39 11.35
N LEU A 26 5.16 1.53 10.43
CA LEU A 26 4.26 1.03 9.37
C LEU A 26 3.13 0.20 10.00
N PHE A 27 3.37 -0.43 11.16
CA PHE A 27 2.32 -1.05 11.98
C PHE A 27 1.40 -0.03 12.68
N ASN A 28 1.72 1.26 12.68
CA ASN A 28 0.80 2.34 13.07
C ASN A 28 -0.01 2.88 11.89
N TRP A 29 0.09 2.25 10.70
CA TRP A 29 -0.84 2.47 9.61
C TRP A 29 -2.25 2.16 10.12
N ARG A 30 -3.03 3.22 10.36
CA ARG A 30 -4.45 3.14 10.71
C ARG A 30 -5.22 3.77 9.57
N PRO A 31 -5.56 3.05 8.50
CA PRO A 31 -6.61 3.53 7.63
C PRO A 31 -7.86 3.67 8.50
N ASP A 32 -8.66 4.71 8.27
CA ASP A 32 -9.90 4.95 8.99
C ASP A 32 -10.69 3.64 9.09
N ALA A 33 -10.56 2.99 10.25
CA ALA A 33 -11.14 1.69 10.50
C ALA A 33 -12.62 1.84 10.19
N VAL A 34 -13.15 0.93 9.37
CA VAL A 34 -14.57 0.90 9.07
C VAL A 34 -15.30 0.88 10.41
N THR A 35 -15.85 2.05 10.78
CA THR A 35 -16.76 2.28 11.91
C THR A 35 -16.52 1.36 13.10
N ILE A 36 -15.41 1.56 13.84
CA ILE A 36 -15.35 1.02 15.20
C ILE A 36 -16.30 1.89 16.03
N PRO A 37 -17.38 1.34 16.59
CA PRO A 37 -18.28 2.11 17.43
C PRO A 37 -17.53 2.43 18.73
N ASP A 38 -17.22 3.71 18.89
CA ASP A 38 -16.41 4.30 19.97
C ASP A 38 -14.93 3.88 20.05
N LYS A 39 -14.05 4.88 19.86
CA LYS A 39 -12.61 4.78 20.14
C LYS A 39 -12.28 4.35 21.57
N GLN A 40 -13.21 4.49 22.52
CA GLN A 40 -13.04 4.10 23.92
C GLN A 40 -13.26 2.60 24.17
N LYS A 41 -13.84 1.83 23.22
CA LYS A 41 -14.11 0.38 23.34
C LYS A 41 -13.28 -0.50 22.40
N TYR A 42 -12.19 0.04 21.86
CA TYR A 42 -11.32 -0.62 20.90
C TYR A 42 -10.81 -1.99 21.36
N GLN A 43 -10.32 -2.07 22.60
CA GLN A 43 -9.78 -3.31 23.17
C GLN A 43 -10.85 -4.40 23.26
N LYS A 44 -12.09 -4.00 23.57
CA LYS A 44 -13.22 -4.90 23.71
C LYS A 44 -13.50 -5.66 22.41
N HIS A 45 -13.35 -5.03 21.23
CA HIS A 45 -13.59 -5.72 19.94
C HIS A 45 -12.44 -6.64 19.53
N ILE A 46 -11.20 -6.27 19.86
CA ILE A 46 -10.02 -7.09 19.60
C ILE A 46 -10.01 -8.35 20.47
N ASP A 47 -10.45 -8.22 21.73
CA ASP A 47 -10.44 -9.32 22.69
C ASP A 47 -11.51 -10.39 22.41
N PHE A 48 -12.56 -10.07 21.63
CA PHE A 48 -13.63 -11.00 21.27
C PHE A 48 -13.38 -11.80 19.99
N ILE A 49 -12.29 -11.54 19.24
CA ILE A 49 -12.04 -12.29 18.01
C ILE A 49 -11.61 -13.72 18.36
N GLU A 50 -12.44 -14.68 17.94
CA GLU A 50 -12.16 -16.10 18.10
C GLU A 50 -11.42 -16.66 16.88
N VAL A 51 -10.84 -17.85 17.07
CA VAL A 51 -10.19 -18.60 15.98
C VAL A 51 -11.19 -18.94 14.87
N THR A 52 -12.47 -19.14 15.20
CA THR A 52 -13.58 -19.39 14.26
C THR A 52 -13.82 -18.20 13.33
N ASP A 53 -13.81 -16.97 13.86
CA ASP A 53 -13.95 -15.74 13.08
C ASP A 53 -12.75 -15.54 12.15
N LEU A 54 -11.54 -15.84 12.64
CA LEU A 54 -10.33 -15.82 11.82
C LEU A 54 -10.42 -16.78 10.63
N TYR A 55 -10.90 -18.00 10.84
CA TYR A 55 -11.07 -18.95 9.73
C TYR A 55 -12.07 -18.46 8.69
N LYS A 56 -13.20 -17.88 9.11
CA LYS A 56 -14.19 -17.31 8.18
C LYS A 56 -13.57 -16.23 7.30
N GLU A 57 -12.80 -15.32 7.91
CA GLU A 57 -12.18 -14.22 7.16
C GLU A 57 -11.05 -14.72 6.24
N MET A 58 -10.25 -15.69 6.68
CA MET A 58 -9.24 -16.33 5.83
C MET A 58 -9.87 -17.04 4.63
N ILE A 59 -10.99 -17.74 4.81
CA ILE A 59 -11.73 -18.38 3.70
C ILE A 59 -12.24 -17.31 2.72
N ASN A 60 -12.81 -16.22 3.22
CA ASN A 60 -13.28 -15.09 2.42
C ASN A 60 -12.15 -14.51 1.54
N HIS A 61 -10.98 -14.26 2.14
CA HIS A 61 -9.80 -13.78 1.40
C HIS A 61 -9.27 -14.82 0.40
N THR A 62 -9.32 -16.11 0.74
CA THR A 62 -8.90 -17.21 -0.15
C THR A 62 -9.78 -17.27 -1.40
N ILE A 63 -11.11 -17.23 -1.24
CA ILE A 63 -12.06 -17.22 -2.35
C ILE A 63 -11.82 -15.99 -3.25
N LYS A 64 -11.67 -14.80 -2.64
CA LYS A 64 -11.36 -13.55 -3.37
C LYS A 64 -10.03 -13.65 -4.13
N ALA A 65 -9.01 -14.28 -3.55
CA ALA A 65 -7.72 -14.47 -4.18
C ALA A 65 -7.82 -15.39 -5.41
N ILE A 66 -8.52 -16.52 -5.29
CA ILE A 66 -8.75 -17.47 -6.39
C ILE A 66 -9.45 -16.79 -7.56
N ILE A 67 -10.56 -16.07 -7.30
CA ILE A 67 -11.31 -15.36 -8.35
C ILE A 67 -10.40 -14.35 -9.06
N LYS A 68 -9.64 -13.55 -8.32
CA LYS A 68 -8.72 -12.55 -8.89
C LYS A 68 -7.60 -13.20 -9.69
N PHE A 69 -7.09 -14.35 -9.25
CA PHE A 69 -6.06 -15.09 -9.96
C PHE A 69 -6.57 -15.56 -11.33
N VAL A 70 -7.78 -16.13 -11.38
CA VAL A 70 -8.41 -16.54 -12.66
C VAL A 70 -8.60 -15.34 -13.60
N ILE A 71 -9.09 -14.20 -13.08
CA ILE A 71 -9.27 -12.99 -13.89
C ILE A 71 -7.92 -12.47 -14.41
N LEU A 72 -6.89 -12.45 -13.57
CA LEU A 72 -5.55 -12.02 -13.96
C LEU A 72 -4.94 -12.92 -15.02
N ASP A 73 -5.16 -14.23 -14.94
CA ASP A 73 -4.64 -15.16 -15.94
C ASP A 73 -5.32 -14.94 -17.31
N LEU A 74 -6.63 -14.74 -17.31
CA LEU A 74 -7.39 -14.39 -18.53
C LEU A 74 -6.92 -13.05 -19.16
N ILE A 75 -6.78 -12.01 -18.34
CA ILE A 75 -6.30 -10.70 -18.80
C ILE A 75 -4.84 -10.80 -19.26
N GLY A 76 -4.01 -11.52 -18.51
CA GLY A 76 -2.60 -11.73 -18.80
C GLY A 76 -2.40 -12.46 -20.13
N GLU A 77 -3.17 -13.52 -20.37
CA GLU A 77 -3.15 -14.25 -21.64
C GLU A 77 -3.57 -13.37 -22.81
N TYR A 78 -4.64 -12.59 -22.63
CA TYR A 78 -5.05 -11.61 -23.64
C TYR A 78 -3.91 -10.61 -23.94
N LEU A 79 -3.34 -9.99 -22.91
CA LEU A 79 -2.26 -9.00 -23.05
C LEU A 79 -1.00 -9.59 -23.69
N ARG A 80 -0.65 -10.85 -23.40
CA ARG A 80 0.48 -11.55 -24.00
C ARG A 80 0.30 -11.77 -25.50
N ASN A 81 -0.91 -12.16 -25.90
CA ASN A 81 -1.24 -12.50 -27.29
C ASN A 81 -1.62 -11.28 -28.14
N ASN A 82 -1.96 -10.16 -27.51
CA ASN A 82 -2.48 -8.94 -28.14
C ASN A 82 -1.62 -7.73 -27.76
N LYS A 83 -0.33 -7.76 -28.10
CA LYS A 83 0.59 -6.64 -27.80
C LYS A 83 0.28 -5.45 -28.70
N SER A 84 0.07 -4.30 -28.08
CA SER A 84 -0.04 -3.04 -28.81
C SER A 84 1.33 -2.54 -29.26
N GLU A 85 1.39 -1.95 -30.45
CA GLU A 85 2.57 -1.22 -30.90
C GLU A 85 2.74 0.03 -30.03
N ILE A 86 3.85 0.09 -29.29
CA ILE A 86 4.16 1.25 -28.44
C ILE A 86 4.66 2.35 -29.37
N PRO A 87 3.99 3.51 -29.46
CA PRO A 87 4.44 4.54 -30.38
C PRO A 87 5.75 5.15 -29.87
N GLU A 88 6.73 5.31 -30.76
CA GLU A 88 8.09 5.78 -30.42
C GLU A 88 8.10 7.17 -29.78
N ARG A 89 7.14 8.02 -30.18
CA ARG A 89 7.03 9.39 -29.67
C ARG A 89 6.35 9.40 -28.30
N SER A 90 6.91 10.14 -27.34
CA SER A 90 6.37 10.22 -25.98
C SER A 90 4.94 10.77 -25.94
N TYR A 91 4.11 10.26 -25.01
CA TYR A 91 2.70 10.62 -24.90
C TYR A 91 2.47 12.14 -24.81
N GLY A 92 3.30 12.86 -24.01
CA GLY A 92 3.18 14.30 -23.87
C GLY A 92 3.37 15.07 -25.18
N LEU A 93 4.33 14.66 -26.02
CA LEU A 93 4.53 15.27 -27.33
C LEU A 93 3.37 14.94 -28.29
N ARG A 94 2.82 13.73 -28.23
CA ARG A 94 1.64 13.35 -29.03
C ARG A 94 0.39 14.16 -28.66
N VAL A 95 0.21 14.50 -27.38
CA VAL A 95 -0.86 15.40 -26.94
C VAL A 95 -0.68 16.81 -27.51
N LEU A 96 0.55 17.34 -27.50
CA LEU A 96 0.83 18.65 -28.12
C LEU A 96 0.60 18.64 -29.63
N ASP A 97 0.98 17.55 -30.32
CA ASP A 97 0.71 17.40 -31.76
C ASP A 97 -0.78 17.33 -32.04
N TYR A 98 -1.56 16.64 -31.21
CA TYR A 98 -3.02 16.61 -31.33
C TYR A 98 -3.61 18.02 -31.21
N LEU A 99 -3.18 18.80 -30.22
CA LEU A 99 -3.64 20.18 -30.06
C LEU A 99 -3.26 21.08 -31.25
N ARG A 100 -2.15 20.78 -31.93
CA ARG A 100 -1.65 21.55 -33.08
C ARG A 100 -2.26 21.12 -34.41
N THR A 101 -2.44 19.82 -34.63
CA THR A 101 -2.72 19.22 -35.95
C THR A 101 -4.07 18.50 -36.02
N GLY A 102 -4.70 18.23 -34.86
CA GLY A 102 -5.93 17.44 -34.77
C GLY A 102 -5.72 15.93 -34.90
N HIS A 103 -4.49 15.45 -35.16
CA HIS A 103 -4.22 14.02 -35.27
C HIS A 103 -4.30 13.31 -33.91
N PRO A 104 -5.07 12.20 -33.80
CA PRO A 104 -5.29 11.53 -32.53
C PRO A 104 -3.97 11.09 -31.89
N PHE A 105 -3.81 11.39 -30.59
CA PHE A 105 -2.59 11.12 -29.82
C PHE A 105 -2.37 9.63 -29.50
N THR A 106 -3.39 8.79 -29.69
CA THR A 106 -3.35 7.33 -29.52
C THR A 106 -4.44 6.70 -30.38
N ASP A 107 -4.18 5.50 -30.90
CA ASP A 107 -5.22 4.68 -31.52
C ASP A 107 -6.13 4.03 -30.45
N ILE A 108 -7.34 3.66 -30.87
CA ILE A 108 -8.37 3.09 -29.98
C ILE A 108 -7.92 1.77 -29.37
N TYR A 109 -7.16 0.97 -30.12
CA TYR A 109 -6.69 -0.33 -29.66
C TYR A 109 -5.62 -0.19 -28.58
N THR A 110 -4.61 0.68 -28.76
CA THR A 110 -3.63 1.04 -27.73
C THR A 110 -4.28 1.62 -26.50
N PHE A 111 -5.30 2.47 -26.66
CA PHE A 111 -6.05 3.00 -25.53
C PHE A 111 -6.75 1.89 -24.72
N PHE A 112 -7.43 0.97 -25.41
CA PHE A 112 -8.04 -0.21 -24.79
C PHE A 112 -6.99 -1.11 -24.10
N HIS A 113 -5.85 -1.33 -24.75
CA HIS A 113 -4.74 -2.11 -24.20
C HIS A 113 -4.18 -1.45 -22.92
N CYS A 114 -4.02 -0.13 -22.89
CA CYS A 114 -3.62 0.61 -21.69
C CYS A 114 -4.65 0.49 -20.56
N ILE A 115 -5.94 0.52 -20.87
CA ILE A 115 -7.00 0.29 -19.88
C ILE A 115 -6.86 -1.12 -19.28
N LEU A 116 -6.69 -2.15 -20.10
CA LEU A 116 -6.49 -3.52 -19.63
C LEU A 116 -5.23 -3.66 -18.76
N LEU A 117 -4.13 -3.00 -19.11
CA LEU A 117 -2.92 -2.96 -18.27
C LEU A 117 -3.18 -2.32 -16.90
N ILE A 118 -3.95 -1.23 -16.86
CA ILE A 118 -4.33 -0.57 -15.60
C ILE A 118 -5.23 -1.50 -14.77
N PHE A 119 -6.22 -2.16 -15.38
CA PHE A 119 -7.06 -3.16 -14.70
C PHE A 119 -6.22 -4.32 -14.15
N ASN A 120 -5.29 -4.85 -14.95
CA ASN A 120 -4.37 -5.90 -14.54
C ASN A 120 -3.56 -5.48 -13.30
N LEU A 121 -3.01 -4.28 -13.29
CA LEU A 121 -2.27 -3.72 -12.15
C LEU A 121 -3.15 -3.61 -10.89
N ILE A 122 -4.35 -3.03 -11.02
CA ILE A 122 -5.29 -2.85 -9.89
C ILE A 122 -5.65 -4.21 -9.28
N ILE A 123 -5.99 -5.19 -10.11
CA ILE A 123 -6.37 -6.53 -9.64
C ILE A 123 -5.15 -7.22 -9.01
N SER A 124 -3.95 -7.05 -9.57
CA SER A 124 -2.70 -7.61 -9.02
C SER A 124 -2.42 -7.09 -7.62
N ILE A 125 -2.49 -5.78 -7.41
CA ILE A 125 -2.31 -5.16 -6.07
C ILE A 125 -3.39 -5.65 -5.11
N SER A 126 -4.64 -5.75 -5.59
CA SER A 126 -5.75 -6.26 -4.79
C SER A 126 -5.57 -7.74 -4.42
N LEU A 127 -4.96 -8.55 -5.30
CA LEU A 127 -4.63 -9.94 -5.05
C LEU A 127 -3.56 -10.06 -3.96
N VAL A 128 -2.46 -9.31 -4.08
CA VAL A 128 -1.39 -9.25 -3.07
C VAL A 128 -1.96 -8.97 -1.69
N TRP A 129 -2.89 -8.00 -1.56
CA TRP A 129 -3.55 -7.75 -0.28
C TRP A 129 -4.29 -8.95 0.31
N ASN A 130 -4.99 -9.75 -0.49
CA ASN A 130 -5.68 -10.94 0.05
C ASN A 130 -4.67 -12.01 0.47
N ILE A 131 -3.56 -12.15 -0.27
CA ILE A 131 -2.47 -13.06 0.09
C ILE A 131 -1.85 -12.62 1.42
N ASP A 132 -1.58 -11.32 1.59
CA ASP A 132 -1.09 -10.75 2.83
C ASP A 132 -2.04 -11.04 4.01
N CYS A 133 -3.36 -10.83 3.84
CA CYS A 133 -4.35 -11.16 4.87
C CYS A 133 -4.34 -12.64 5.26
N ILE A 134 -4.15 -13.56 4.29
CA ILE A 134 -4.03 -14.99 4.55
C ILE A 134 -2.77 -15.29 5.37
N ILE A 135 -1.63 -14.71 4.99
CA ILE A 135 -0.36 -14.84 5.72
C ILE A 135 -0.51 -14.29 7.14
N TYR A 136 -1.09 -13.11 7.29
CA TYR A 136 -1.39 -12.49 8.58
C TYR A 136 -2.29 -13.39 9.44
N GLY A 137 -3.28 -14.04 8.83
CA GLY A 137 -4.14 -14.99 9.53
C GLY A 137 -3.38 -16.23 10.02
N MET A 138 -2.48 -16.77 9.19
CA MET A 138 -1.59 -17.87 9.61
C MET A 138 -0.71 -17.47 10.80
N LEU A 139 -0.21 -16.23 10.83
CA LEU A 139 0.58 -15.68 11.94
C LEU A 139 -0.27 -15.41 13.19
N LEU A 140 -1.53 -14.99 13.02
CA LEU A 140 -2.45 -14.65 14.11
C LEU A 140 -2.98 -15.90 14.83
N LYS A 141 -3.21 -17.00 14.09
CA LYS A 141 -3.74 -18.26 14.63
C LYS A 141 -3.03 -18.74 15.90
N PRO A 142 -1.69 -18.90 15.94
CA PRO A 142 -0.98 -19.31 17.16
C PRO A 142 -1.03 -18.26 18.28
N LEU A 143 -1.24 -16.99 17.96
CA LEU A 143 -1.36 -15.90 18.95
C LEU A 143 -2.74 -15.90 19.63
N LEU A 144 -3.78 -16.38 18.94
CA LEU A 144 -5.12 -16.56 19.50
C LEU A 144 -5.22 -17.83 20.37
N SER A 145 -4.61 -18.93 19.92
CA SER A 145 -4.67 -20.22 20.64
C SER A 145 -3.82 -20.25 21.91
N ASN A 146 -2.71 -19.50 21.97
CA ASN A 146 -1.79 -19.47 23.12
C ASN A 146 -2.21 -18.48 24.22
N SER A 147 -3.47 -18.07 24.28
CA SER A 147 -3.99 -17.15 25.30
C SER A 147 -4.29 -17.83 26.65
N VAL A 148 -4.15 -19.16 26.74
CA VAL A 148 -4.42 -19.94 27.96
C VAL A 148 -3.20 -20.79 28.30
N LYS A 149 -2.56 -20.48 29.44
CA LYS A 149 -1.38 -21.11 30.08
C LYS A 149 -0.01 -20.61 29.61
N GLU A 150 0.47 -19.51 30.20
CA GLU A 150 1.91 -19.38 30.44
C GLU A 150 2.20 -18.50 31.67
N LYS A 151 2.61 -19.16 32.75
CA LYS A 151 3.25 -18.53 33.90
C LYS A 151 4.62 -18.00 33.45
N SER A 152 4.88 -16.75 33.80
CA SER A 152 6.20 -16.13 33.93
C SER A 152 7.19 -16.31 32.76
N LYS A 153 7.28 -15.33 31.85
CA LYS A 153 8.56 -14.92 31.22
C LYS A 153 8.44 -13.54 30.57
N LEU A 154 9.32 -12.63 31.02
CA LEU A 154 9.71 -11.30 30.50
C LEU A 154 8.59 -10.32 30.06
N GLU A 155 8.46 -9.20 30.79
CA GLU A 155 7.50 -8.12 30.50
C GLU A 155 7.66 -7.48 29.10
N GLU A 156 8.87 -7.42 28.55
CA GLU A 156 9.12 -6.86 27.20
C GLU A 156 8.58 -7.74 26.06
N SER A 157 8.75 -9.07 26.12
CA SER A 157 8.25 -9.97 25.07
C SER A 157 6.72 -10.07 25.08
N LYS A 158 6.12 -9.92 26.27
CA LYS A 158 4.67 -9.81 26.46
C LYS A 158 4.11 -8.56 25.77
N SER A 159 4.83 -7.43 25.82
CA SER A 159 4.41 -6.19 25.14
C SER A 159 4.41 -6.32 23.61
N PHE A 160 5.44 -6.95 23.03
CA PHE A 160 5.53 -7.13 21.57
C PHE A 160 4.47 -8.11 21.04
N LYS A 161 4.27 -9.26 21.72
CA LYS A 161 3.28 -10.26 21.32
C LYS A 161 1.87 -9.69 21.32
N THR A 162 1.52 -8.89 22.32
CA THR A 162 0.22 -8.20 22.40
C THR A 162 0.06 -7.18 21.28
N LYS A 163 1.07 -6.33 21.05
CA LYS A 163 1.04 -5.34 19.95
C LYS A 163 0.94 -5.98 18.57
N LEU A 164 1.64 -7.09 18.35
CA LEU A 164 1.59 -7.86 17.10
C LEU A 164 0.21 -8.49 16.90
N LYS A 165 -0.35 -9.10 17.96
CA LYS A 165 -1.70 -9.67 17.93
C LYS A 165 -2.75 -8.61 17.57
N GLU A 166 -2.72 -7.48 18.27
CA GLU A 166 -3.60 -6.34 17.99
C GLU A 166 -3.46 -5.89 16.54
N TRP A 167 -2.23 -5.67 16.07
CA TRP A 167 -1.97 -5.24 14.71
C TRP A 167 -2.52 -6.18 13.65
N LEU A 168 -2.31 -7.49 13.81
CA LEU A 168 -2.81 -8.50 12.89
C LEU A 168 -4.34 -8.51 12.84
N ILE A 169 -4.99 -8.41 14.00
CA ILE A 169 -6.45 -8.31 14.11
C ILE A 169 -6.97 -7.08 13.36
N ILE A 170 -6.36 -5.91 13.58
CA ILE A 170 -6.76 -4.67 12.93
C ILE A 170 -6.58 -4.77 11.42
N SER A 171 -5.48 -5.36 10.98
CA SER A 171 -5.13 -5.49 9.55
C SER A 171 -6.08 -6.42 8.81
N ILE A 172 -6.51 -7.52 9.43
CA ILE A 172 -7.39 -8.51 8.80
C ILE A 172 -8.85 -8.03 8.82
N PHE A 173 -9.34 -7.57 9.97
CA PHE A 173 -10.78 -7.39 10.19
C PHE A 173 -11.28 -5.95 9.98
N TYR A 174 -10.43 -4.96 10.24
CA TYR A 174 -10.87 -3.57 10.36
C TYR A 174 -10.21 -2.61 9.36
N THR A 175 -9.23 -3.10 8.61
CA THR A 175 -8.49 -2.31 7.64
C THR A 175 -9.14 -2.40 6.27
N LYS A 176 -9.38 -1.23 5.67
CA LYS A 176 -9.84 -1.15 4.28
C LYS A 176 -8.77 -1.75 3.36
N PRO A 177 -9.17 -2.36 2.22
CA PRO A 177 -8.22 -2.86 1.25
C PRO A 177 -7.25 -1.76 0.78
N ILE A 178 -6.03 -2.16 0.40
CA ILE A 178 -4.97 -1.24 -0.08
C ILE A 178 -5.47 -0.36 -1.24
N MET A 179 -6.39 -0.87 -2.06
CA MET A 179 -7.08 -0.12 -3.10
C MET A 179 -8.55 0.09 -2.72
N GLY A 180 -9.05 1.30 -2.91
CA GLY A 180 -10.48 1.57 -2.90
C GLY A 180 -11.14 1.12 -4.21
N LEU A 181 -11.95 2.00 -4.79
CA LEU A 181 -12.57 1.81 -6.10
C LEU A 181 -12.01 2.87 -7.07
N PRO A 182 -10.76 2.71 -7.56
CA PRO A 182 -10.09 3.72 -8.39
C PRO A 182 -10.86 4.09 -9.65
N TYR A 183 -11.62 3.14 -10.19
CA TYR A 183 -12.47 3.32 -11.36
C TYR A 183 -13.72 4.18 -11.11
N PHE A 184 -14.14 4.36 -9.86
CA PHE A 184 -15.22 5.30 -9.48
C PHE A 184 -14.67 6.64 -8.98
N SER A 185 -13.38 6.92 -9.19
CA SER A 185 -12.82 8.21 -8.80
C SER A 185 -13.45 9.35 -9.61
N THR A 186 -13.83 10.42 -8.91
CA THR A 186 -14.44 11.62 -9.53
C THR A 186 -13.40 12.58 -10.11
N GLY A 187 -12.11 12.27 -9.98
CA GLY A 187 -11.02 13.03 -10.55
C GLY A 187 -9.65 12.58 -10.02
N PRO A 188 -8.55 13.15 -10.56
CA PRO A 188 -7.19 12.74 -10.21
C PRO A 188 -6.91 12.82 -8.71
N ARG A 189 -7.43 13.87 -8.04
CA ARG A 189 -7.29 14.00 -6.59
C ARG A 189 -7.94 12.83 -5.86
N ASP A 190 -9.18 12.46 -6.21
CA ASP A 190 -9.89 11.39 -5.53
C ASP A 190 -9.22 10.04 -5.78
N LEU A 191 -8.76 9.81 -7.02
CA LEU A 191 -7.96 8.65 -7.40
C LEU A 191 -6.73 8.50 -6.51
N TRP A 192 -5.81 9.48 -6.54
CA TRP A 192 -4.51 9.39 -5.87
C TRP A 192 -4.59 9.52 -4.35
N SER A 193 -5.66 10.13 -3.81
CA SER A 193 -5.76 10.40 -2.36
C SER A 193 -6.70 9.48 -1.60
N LYS A 194 -7.65 8.80 -2.25
CA LYS A 194 -8.61 7.92 -1.55
C LYS A 194 -8.70 6.53 -2.16
N GLN A 195 -8.50 6.42 -3.47
CA GLN A 195 -8.75 5.15 -4.15
C GLN A 195 -7.47 4.36 -4.47
N TRP A 196 -6.33 5.04 -4.63
CA TRP A 196 -5.05 4.48 -5.02
C TRP A 196 -4.11 4.29 -3.81
N HIS A 197 -3.62 3.07 -3.60
CA HIS A 197 -2.64 2.68 -2.56
C HIS A 197 -2.78 3.44 -1.22
N GLN A 198 -3.83 3.12 -0.47
CA GLN A 198 -4.16 3.78 0.80
C GLN A 198 -3.04 3.71 1.85
N VAL A 199 -2.18 2.69 1.78
CA VAL A 199 -0.95 2.57 2.59
C VAL A 199 0.00 3.73 2.34
N LEU A 200 0.33 3.98 1.08
CA LEU A 200 1.26 5.03 0.68
C LEU A 200 0.66 6.41 0.85
N ASN A 201 -0.64 6.58 0.61
CA ASN A 201 -1.32 7.86 0.79
C ASN A 201 -1.17 8.41 2.22
N GLN A 202 -1.29 7.58 3.26
CA GLN A 202 -1.05 8.06 4.63
C GLN A 202 0.41 8.44 4.86
N ALA A 203 1.34 7.61 4.36
CA ALA A 203 2.77 7.94 4.42
C ALA A 203 3.04 9.30 3.73
N PHE A 204 2.54 9.50 2.51
CA PHE A 204 2.70 10.75 1.77
C PHE A 204 1.97 11.94 2.40
N LYS A 205 0.82 11.72 3.06
CA LYS A 205 0.16 12.77 3.85
C LYS A 205 1.03 13.25 5.01
N GLU A 206 1.64 12.32 5.74
CA GLU A 206 2.53 12.62 6.86
C GLU A 206 3.91 13.15 6.42
N LEU A 207 4.37 12.76 5.23
CA LEU A 207 5.69 13.09 4.69
C LEU A 207 5.70 14.39 3.89
N GLY A 208 4.74 14.58 3.00
CA GLY A 208 4.66 15.72 2.10
C GLY A 208 3.57 16.70 2.50
N TYR A 209 2.34 16.19 2.66
CA TYR A 209 1.15 17.04 2.74
C TYR A 209 1.11 17.91 4.00
N LEU A 210 1.25 17.30 5.18
CA LEU A 210 1.17 18.01 6.47
C LEU A 210 2.33 19.00 6.69
N PRO A 211 3.60 18.66 6.41
CA PRO A 211 4.70 19.61 6.56
C PRO A 211 4.55 20.85 5.68
N VAL A 212 4.22 20.67 4.40
CA VAL A 212 4.06 21.80 3.46
C VAL A 212 2.87 22.66 3.86
N ARG A 213 1.73 22.05 4.19
CA ARG A 213 0.53 22.79 4.60
C ARG A 213 0.73 23.58 5.89
N ASN A 214 1.52 23.04 6.84
CA ASN A 214 1.88 23.74 8.07
C ASN A 214 2.85 24.91 7.82
N TYR A 215 3.80 24.74 6.90
CA TYR A 215 4.74 25.80 6.51
C TYR A 215 4.01 26.98 5.86
N PHE A 216 3.06 26.69 4.96
CA PHE A 216 2.25 27.70 4.27
C PHE A 216 0.93 28.03 4.99
N LYS A 217 0.86 27.88 6.33
CA LYS A 217 -0.38 28.12 7.10
C LYS A 217 -1.01 29.50 6.87
N HIS A 218 -0.17 30.51 6.59
CA HIS A 218 -0.59 31.89 6.34
C HIS A 218 -1.05 32.15 4.90
N ASN A 219 -0.69 31.26 3.95
CA ASN A 219 -1.14 31.33 2.56
C ASN A 219 -1.76 29.99 2.13
N LYS A 220 -3.04 29.83 2.47
CA LYS A 220 -3.79 28.57 2.27
C LYS A 220 -3.94 28.15 0.82
N THR A 221 -3.84 29.07 -0.13
CA THR A 221 -3.94 28.77 -1.57
C THR A 221 -2.61 28.22 -2.06
N LEU A 222 -1.51 28.89 -1.75
CA LEU A 222 -0.16 28.43 -2.09
C LEU A 222 0.16 27.09 -1.42
N GLY A 223 -0.16 26.94 -0.13
CA GLY A 223 0.00 25.68 0.59
C GLY A 223 -0.78 24.53 -0.05
N ARG A 224 -1.97 24.80 -0.61
CA ARG A 224 -2.80 23.83 -1.34
C ARG A 224 -2.29 23.46 -2.72
N VAL A 225 -1.42 24.26 -3.33
CA VAL A 225 -0.80 23.90 -4.62
C VAL A 225 0.47 23.11 -4.36
N LEU A 226 1.29 23.60 -3.43
CA LEU A 226 2.57 23.00 -3.09
C LEU A 226 2.42 21.65 -2.37
N ASP A 227 1.33 21.42 -1.64
CA ASP A 227 1.08 20.13 -1.01
C ASP A 227 0.83 19.01 -2.04
N TYR A 228 0.18 19.29 -3.17
CA TYR A 228 0.06 18.36 -4.31
C TYR A 228 1.39 18.12 -5.00
N VAL A 229 2.16 19.19 -5.25
CA VAL A 229 3.48 19.07 -5.88
C VAL A 229 4.39 18.18 -5.02
N ALA A 230 4.40 18.40 -3.71
CA ALA A 230 5.17 17.59 -2.77
C ALA A 230 4.72 16.12 -2.75
N PHE A 231 3.41 15.85 -2.84
CA PHE A 231 2.87 14.49 -2.94
C PHE A 231 3.42 13.77 -4.17
N PHE A 232 3.31 14.39 -5.36
CA PHE A 232 3.78 13.77 -6.60
C PHE A 232 5.30 13.65 -6.67
N LEU A 233 6.06 14.60 -6.13
CA LEU A 233 7.52 14.51 -6.04
C LEU A 233 7.96 13.34 -5.16
N LEU A 234 7.37 13.18 -3.97
CA LEU A 234 7.68 12.06 -3.08
C LEU A 234 7.30 10.71 -3.71
N HIS A 235 6.17 10.68 -4.40
CA HIS A 235 5.74 9.49 -5.12
C HIS A 235 6.69 9.14 -6.28
N GLY A 236 7.16 10.14 -7.03
CA GLY A 236 8.12 9.98 -8.10
C GLY A 236 9.49 9.50 -7.59
N ILE A 237 9.98 10.07 -6.50
CA ILE A 237 11.25 9.65 -5.87
C ILE A 237 11.16 8.19 -5.40
N LEU A 238 10.04 7.79 -4.78
CA LEU A 238 9.84 6.40 -4.35
C LEU A 238 9.90 5.44 -5.55
N PHE A 239 9.27 5.83 -6.67
CA PHE A 239 9.26 5.00 -7.88
C PHE A 239 10.66 4.86 -8.49
N ILE A 240 11.41 5.96 -8.60
CA ILE A 240 12.80 5.95 -9.08
C ILE A 240 13.69 5.09 -8.17
N LEU A 241 13.52 5.16 -6.85
CA LEU A 241 14.28 4.35 -5.91
C LEU A 241 13.96 2.85 -6.05
N LEU A 242 12.67 2.50 -6.21
CA LEU A 242 12.24 1.12 -6.42
C LEU A 242 12.84 0.57 -7.73
N GLU A 243 12.73 1.32 -8.83
CA GLU A 243 13.28 0.94 -10.13
C GLU A 243 14.81 0.80 -10.08
N THR A 244 15.50 1.70 -9.37
CA THR A 244 16.95 1.61 -9.18
C THR A 244 17.35 0.37 -8.38
N VAL A 245 16.59 0.03 -7.33
CA VAL A 245 16.86 -1.18 -6.54
C VAL A 245 16.60 -2.44 -7.37
N GLU A 246 15.50 -2.49 -8.11
CA GLU A 246 15.14 -3.64 -8.96
C GLU A 246 16.16 -3.85 -10.08
N ASN A 247 16.54 -2.79 -10.79
CA ASN A 247 17.58 -2.84 -11.83
C ASN A 247 18.93 -3.30 -11.26
N ASN A 248 19.28 -2.89 -10.04
CA ASN A 248 20.50 -3.35 -9.38
C ASN A 248 20.42 -4.81 -8.92
N ILE A 249 19.25 -5.31 -8.51
CA ILE A 249 19.04 -6.72 -8.17
C ILE A 249 19.16 -7.58 -9.43
N VAL A 250 18.51 -7.20 -10.52
CA VAL A 250 18.57 -7.89 -11.82
C VAL A 250 20.00 -7.90 -12.37
N ARG A 251 20.73 -6.78 -12.23
CA ARG A 251 22.13 -6.70 -12.66
C ARG A 251 23.04 -7.61 -11.84
N ARG A 252 22.85 -7.67 -10.51
CA ARG A 252 23.58 -8.60 -9.65
C ARG A 252 23.27 -10.07 -9.94
N GLU A 253 22.04 -10.39 -10.30
CA GLU A 253 21.63 -11.75 -10.69
C GLU A 253 22.30 -12.18 -12.00
N LYS A 254 22.43 -11.25 -12.95
CA LYS A 254 23.15 -11.46 -14.20
C LYS A 254 24.65 -11.67 -13.96
N ASP A 255 25.26 -10.82 -13.13
CA ASP A 255 26.67 -10.93 -12.76
C ASP A 255 26.97 -12.21 -11.95
N THR A 256 26.01 -12.75 -11.19
CA THR A 256 26.17 -14.04 -10.50
C THR A 256 26.02 -15.23 -11.44
N LYS A 257 25.07 -15.20 -12.40
CA LYS A 257 24.97 -16.26 -13.43
C LYS A 257 26.21 -16.31 -14.31
N ASP A 258 26.75 -15.14 -14.68
CA ASP A 258 27.96 -15.04 -15.50
C ASP A 258 29.22 -15.49 -14.75
N ASN A 259 29.31 -15.27 -13.43
CA ASN A 259 30.44 -15.74 -12.61
C ASN A 259 30.39 -17.22 -12.24
N PHE A 260 29.21 -17.85 -12.21
CA PHE A 260 29.07 -19.27 -11.89
C PHE A 260 28.92 -20.18 -13.13
N GLY A 261 28.91 -19.62 -14.34
CA GLY A 261 28.86 -20.40 -15.58
C GLY A 261 27.62 -21.29 -15.72
N ILE A 262 26.53 -20.96 -15.02
CA ILE A 262 25.28 -21.72 -15.06
C ILE A 262 24.49 -21.20 -16.26
N LYS A 263 24.56 -21.94 -17.38
CA LYS A 263 23.65 -21.80 -18.52
C LYS A 263 22.29 -22.43 -18.22
#